data_AF-G3RIY8-F1
#
_entry.id   AF-G3RIY8-F1
#
_cell.length_a   1.000
_cell.length_b   1.000
_cell.length_c   1.000
_cell.angle_alpha   90.00
_cell.angle_beta   90.00
_cell.angle_gamma   90.00
#
_symmetry.space_group_name_H-M   'P 1'
#
loop_
_entity.id
_entity.type
_entity.pdbx_description
1 polymer ?
#
loop_
_entity_poly.entity_id
_entity_poly.type
_entity_poly.pdbx_seq_one_letter_code
_entity_poly.pdbx_strand_id
1 'polypeptide(L)'
;MRDVHKDQQLRHTPYSIRCERRMKWHSEDEIRITTWRNRKPPERKMSQDTQDGYTRNWFKVTIPYGIKYDKAWLVNSIQSHCSDPFTPVDFHYVRNQACFFVQDASTASALKDVSYKICDDENQKICIFVNHSTAPYSVKHKLKPGQMEMLKLTMNKRYNVSQQALDLQNLRFDPDLMGRDIDIILNRRNCMAATLKIIERNFPELLSLNLCNNKLYHLDGLSDIIEKAPKVKTLNLSKNKLESVWELGKVKGLKLEELWLEGNPLCSTFSDQSAYVSAIRDCFPKLLRLDGQELSPPMIVDIDSSETMKPCKENFTGSETLKHLVLQFLKQYYSIYDSGDRQGLLGAYHNEACFSLAIPFDPKDSAPNSLCKYFEDSRNMKTLKDPYLKGELLRRTKRDIVDSLSALPKTQHDLSSILVDVWCQTERMLCFSVNGVFKEVEGQSQGSVLAFTRTFIATPGSSSSLCIVNDELFVRNASPQETQSAFSIPVSTLSSSSEPSLSQEQQEMVQAFSAQSGMKLEWSQKCLQDNEWNYTRAGQAFTMLQTEGKIPAEAFTQIS
;
A
#
# COMPACT_ATOMS: atom_id res chain seq x y z
N MET A 1 -15.11 73.35 -3.97
CA MET A 1 -16.47 73.13 -3.43
C MET A 1 -16.37 72.15 -2.28
N ARG A 2 -17.15 72.36 -1.22
CA ARG A 2 -17.33 71.51 -0.02
C ARG A 2 -18.25 70.30 -0.36
N ASP A 3 -18.36 69.19 0.37
CA ASP A 3 -17.51 68.48 1.35
C ASP A 3 -18.21 67.14 1.75
N VAL A 4 -17.53 66.26 2.50
CA VAL A 4 -18.10 65.33 3.53
C VAL A 4 -18.92 64.06 3.18
N HIS A 5 -18.62 63.01 3.97
CA HIS A 5 -19.23 61.70 4.23
C HIS A 5 -20.74 61.61 4.55
N LYS A 6 -21.33 60.40 4.40
CA LYS A 6 -21.85 59.46 5.46
C LYS A 6 -22.86 58.46 4.83
N ASP A 7 -22.86 57.14 5.03
CA ASP A 7 -22.77 56.24 6.22
C ASP A 7 -24.16 55.72 6.69
N GLN A 8 -24.19 54.49 7.23
CA GLN A 8 -25.24 53.82 8.03
C GLN A 8 -26.48 53.11 7.42
N GLN A 9 -26.41 51.76 7.46
CA GLN A 9 -27.23 50.83 8.28
C GLN A 9 -28.67 50.34 7.93
N LEU A 10 -28.78 48.99 8.03
CA LEU A 10 -29.85 48.15 8.62
C LEU A 10 -31.08 47.63 7.81
N ARG A 11 -31.10 46.28 7.68
CA ARG A 11 -32.24 45.31 7.77
C ARG A 11 -33.44 45.43 6.81
N HIS A 12 -33.73 44.34 6.09
CA HIS A 12 -34.80 43.39 6.47
C HIS A 12 -34.82 42.10 5.61
N THR A 13 -35.22 40.97 6.20
CA THR A 13 -35.59 39.71 5.54
C THR A 13 -37.04 39.72 5.06
N PRO A 14 -37.41 38.86 4.09
CA PRO A 14 -38.64 38.06 4.25
C PRO A 14 -38.53 36.58 3.81
N TYR A 15 -39.65 35.86 3.99
CA TYR A 15 -39.79 34.40 4.09
C TYR A 15 -40.15 33.64 2.79
N SER A 16 -40.09 32.31 2.91
CA SER A 16 -40.47 31.26 1.95
C SER A 16 -41.96 30.84 1.98
N ILE A 17 -42.45 30.22 0.88
CA ILE A 17 -43.71 29.43 0.76
C ILE A 17 -43.79 28.78 -0.67
N ARG A 18 -44.59 27.74 -1.01
CA ARG A 18 -44.96 26.43 -0.40
C ARG A 18 -45.89 25.62 -1.35
N CYS A 19 -45.43 24.51 -1.94
CA CYS A 19 -46.26 23.44 -2.56
C CYS A 19 -45.48 22.11 -2.43
N GLU A 20 -45.90 20.99 -1.79
CA GLU A 20 -47.22 20.34 -1.58
C GLU A 20 -47.92 19.95 -2.90
N ARG A 21 -48.43 18.73 -3.20
CA ARG A 21 -48.85 17.49 -2.46
C ARG A 21 -48.88 16.29 -3.45
N ARG A 22 -48.96 14.98 -3.11
CA ARG A 22 -48.67 14.13 -1.92
C ARG A 22 -48.90 12.63 -2.28
N MET A 23 -48.35 11.71 -1.46
CA MET A 23 -48.77 10.31 -1.13
C MET A 23 -47.92 9.18 -1.75
N LYS A 24 -47.58 8.07 -1.07
CA LYS A 24 -47.47 7.65 0.35
C LYS A 24 -47.22 6.13 0.29
N TRP A 25 -46.27 5.60 1.05
CA TRP A 25 -46.44 4.32 1.79
C TRP A 25 -45.70 4.46 3.12
N HIS A 26 -46.20 3.78 4.15
CA HIS A 26 -45.89 4.05 5.55
C HIS A 26 -44.77 3.15 6.10
N SER A 27 -44.05 3.66 7.09
CA SER A 27 -43.23 2.88 8.02
C SER A 27 -43.41 3.46 9.40
N GLU A 28 -44.20 2.79 10.24
CA GLU A 28 -44.28 3.06 11.68
C GLU A 28 -43.26 2.15 12.39
N ASP A 29 -42.32 2.74 13.11
CA ASP A 29 -42.08 2.46 14.55
C ASP A 29 -40.82 3.20 15.05
N GLU A 30 -41.05 4.30 15.77
CA GLU A 30 -39.98 5.04 16.48
C GLU A 30 -39.56 4.29 17.76
N ILE A 31 -38.32 3.81 17.82
CA ILE A 31 -37.74 3.35 19.10
C ILE A 31 -37.23 4.56 19.89
N ARG A 32 -38.03 5.02 20.85
CA ARG A 32 -37.64 6.07 21.81
C ARG A 32 -36.57 5.55 22.78
N ILE A 33 -35.40 6.20 22.79
CA ILE A 33 -34.34 5.97 23.76
C ILE A 33 -34.77 6.53 25.12
N THR A 34 -35.12 5.67 26.07
CA THR A 34 -35.32 6.04 27.48
C THR A 34 -34.10 5.67 28.31
N THR A 35 -33.57 6.66 29.04
CA THR A 35 -32.43 6.51 29.95
C THR A 35 -32.84 5.83 31.26
N TRP A 36 -32.49 4.55 31.43
CA TRP A 36 -32.75 3.82 32.67
C TRP A 36 -31.57 3.92 33.66
N ARG A 37 -31.78 4.67 34.74
CA ARG A 37 -30.90 4.66 35.93
C ARG A 37 -31.01 3.33 36.68
N ASN A 38 -29.92 2.96 37.36
CA ASN A 38 -29.79 1.81 38.26
C ASN A 38 -31.07 1.42 39.05
N ARG A 39 -31.60 0.23 38.78
CA ARG A 39 -32.39 -0.58 39.72
C ARG A 39 -31.97 -2.05 39.59
N LYS A 40 -31.71 -2.71 40.74
CA LYS A 40 -31.53 -4.18 40.78
C LYS A 40 -32.88 -4.85 40.45
N PRO A 41 -32.93 -5.88 39.58
CA PRO A 41 -34.12 -6.70 39.40
C PRO A 41 -34.26 -7.73 40.54
N PRO A 42 -35.49 -8.18 40.87
CA PRO A 42 -35.72 -9.19 41.90
C PRO A 42 -35.44 -10.61 41.39
N GLU A 43 -35.08 -11.51 42.29
CA GLU A 43 -34.86 -12.93 42.00
C GLU A 43 -36.15 -13.62 41.51
N ARG A 44 -36.09 -14.25 40.34
CA ARG A 44 -37.05 -15.29 39.94
C ARG A 44 -36.36 -16.65 40.00
N LYS A 45 -36.75 -17.47 40.97
CA LYS A 45 -36.45 -18.90 40.97
C LYS A 45 -37.21 -19.57 39.83
N MET A 46 -36.53 -20.33 38.98
CA MET A 46 -37.19 -21.30 38.10
C MET A 46 -36.28 -22.52 37.90
N SER A 47 -36.79 -23.67 38.34
CA SER A 47 -36.41 -25.06 38.02
C SER A 47 -34.96 -25.36 37.63
N GLN A 48 -34.24 -26.06 38.51
CA GLN A 48 -33.09 -26.89 38.12
C GLN A 48 -33.59 -28.07 37.28
N ASP A 49 -33.13 -28.17 36.04
CA ASP A 49 -32.92 -29.46 35.37
C ASP A 49 -31.41 -29.73 35.37
N THR A 50 -30.99 -30.72 36.15
CA THR A 50 -29.58 -31.03 36.38
C THR A 50 -29.15 -32.18 35.48
N GLN A 51 -28.34 -31.91 34.46
CA GLN A 51 -27.47 -32.92 33.84
C GLN A 51 -26.16 -32.31 33.35
N ASP A 52 -25.07 -33.06 33.53
CA ASP A 52 -23.69 -32.56 33.67
C ASP A 52 -22.94 -32.23 32.37
N GLY A 53 -21.88 -31.42 32.53
CA GLY A 53 -20.66 -31.55 31.71
C GLY A 53 -20.34 -30.44 30.71
N TYR A 54 -19.69 -29.37 31.16
CA TYR A 54 -18.95 -28.39 30.34
C TYR A 54 -19.75 -27.49 29.36
N THR A 55 -20.81 -26.83 29.83
CA THR A 55 -21.27 -25.58 29.20
C THR A 55 -20.27 -24.44 29.45
N ARG A 56 -19.21 -24.36 28.64
CA ARG A 56 -18.39 -23.13 28.57
C ARG A 56 -19.29 -21.96 28.19
N ASN A 57 -19.27 -20.89 28.97
CA ASN A 57 -20.07 -19.70 28.68
C ASN A 57 -19.49 -19.00 27.44
N TRP A 58 -20.39 -18.68 26.50
CA TRP A 58 -20.02 -18.07 25.22
C TRP A 58 -20.54 -16.64 25.16
N PHE A 59 -19.76 -15.78 24.51
CA PHE A 59 -20.11 -14.38 24.35
C PHE A 59 -19.97 -13.98 22.89
N LYS A 60 -21.02 -13.36 22.35
CA LYS A 60 -21.00 -12.77 21.01
C LYS A 60 -20.48 -11.34 21.14
N VAL A 61 -19.42 -11.05 20.42
CA VAL A 61 -18.85 -9.71 20.23
C VAL A 61 -19.41 -9.13 18.94
N THR A 62 -19.77 -7.84 18.95
CA THR A 62 -20.37 -7.15 17.81
C THR A 62 -19.87 -5.71 17.76
N ILE A 63 -19.33 -5.32 16.61
CA ILE A 63 -18.68 -4.03 16.37
C ILE A 63 -19.47 -3.31 15.26
N PRO A 64 -20.24 -2.25 15.58
CA PRO A 64 -20.94 -1.45 14.60
C PRO A 64 -19.97 -0.81 13.62
N TYR A 65 -20.36 -0.70 12.35
CA TYR A 65 -19.54 -0.19 11.25
C TYR A 65 -18.24 -0.97 11.02
N GLY A 66 -18.08 -2.14 11.65
CA GLY A 66 -16.85 -2.92 11.63
C GLY A 66 -16.38 -3.39 10.25
N ILE A 67 -17.27 -3.41 9.25
CA ILE A 67 -16.93 -3.72 7.84
C ILE A 67 -16.04 -2.65 7.19
N LYS A 68 -15.96 -1.45 7.77
CA LYS A 68 -14.98 -0.41 7.34
C LYS A 68 -13.53 -0.84 7.56
N TYR A 69 -13.28 -1.75 8.49
CA TYR A 69 -11.95 -2.09 8.95
C TYR A 69 -11.54 -3.50 8.49
N ASP A 70 -10.26 -3.63 8.14
CA ASP A 70 -9.64 -4.92 7.89
C ASP A 70 -9.74 -5.83 9.13
N LYS A 71 -9.92 -7.14 8.88
CA LYS A 71 -10.05 -8.19 9.91
C LYS A 71 -8.82 -8.26 10.81
N ALA A 72 -7.62 -8.24 10.23
CA ALA A 72 -6.38 -8.35 11.01
C ALA A 72 -6.11 -7.07 11.80
N TRP A 73 -6.30 -5.89 11.20
CA TRP A 73 -6.23 -4.61 11.91
C TRP A 73 -7.20 -4.57 13.09
N LEU A 74 -8.47 -4.92 12.86
CA LEU A 74 -9.51 -4.82 13.89
C LEU A 74 -9.24 -5.78 15.07
N VAL A 75 -8.83 -7.02 14.79
CA VAL A 75 -8.46 -7.99 15.84
C VAL A 75 -7.21 -7.55 16.59
N ASN A 76 -6.16 -7.09 15.90
CA ASN A 76 -4.91 -6.66 16.53
C ASN A 76 -5.09 -5.40 17.39
N SER A 77 -5.86 -4.41 16.92
CA SER A 77 -6.16 -3.17 17.66
C SER A 77 -6.99 -3.43 18.93
N ILE A 78 -7.86 -4.45 18.91
CA ILE A 78 -8.57 -4.90 20.12
C ILE A 78 -7.61 -5.66 21.03
N GLN A 79 -6.76 -6.53 20.48
CA GLN A 79 -5.85 -7.35 21.26
C GLN A 79 -4.76 -6.53 21.98
N SER A 80 -4.34 -5.38 21.44
CA SER A 80 -3.38 -4.49 22.10
C SER A 80 -3.96 -3.71 23.30
N HIS A 81 -5.28 -3.57 23.39
CA HIS A 81 -5.98 -2.86 24.46
C HIS A 81 -6.71 -3.78 25.46
N CYS A 82 -6.87 -5.07 25.10
CA CYS A 82 -7.52 -6.08 25.93
C CYS A 82 -6.52 -6.65 26.95
N SER A 83 -6.89 -6.71 28.23
CA SER A 83 -6.05 -7.32 29.28
C SER A 83 -5.86 -8.83 29.08
N ASP A 84 -6.88 -9.49 28.52
CA ASP A 84 -6.92 -10.93 28.34
C ASP A 84 -6.60 -11.26 26.87
N PRO A 85 -5.67 -12.19 26.58
CA PRO A 85 -5.48 -12.69 25.22
C PRO A 85 -6.70 -13.47 24.75
N PHE A 86 -7.17 -13.23 23.52
CA PHE A 86 -8.33 -13.89 22.96
C PHE A 86 -8.09 -14.36 21.53
N THR A 87 -8.75 -15.45 21.15
CA THR A 87 -8.81 -15.91 19.76
C THR A 87 -10.24 -15.72 19.26
N PRO A 88 -10.50 -14.85 18.26
CA PRO A 88 -11.85 -14.66 17.75
C PRO A 88 -12.34 -15.92 17.03
N VAL A 89 -13.40 -16.53 17.57
CA VAL A 89 -14.04 -17.71 16.98
C VAL A 89 -15.14 -17.24 16.02
N ASP A 90 -15.19 -17.81 14.81
CA ASP A 90 -16.25 -17.56 13.83
C ASP A 90 -16.40 -16.06 13.50
N PHE A 91 -15.27 -15.40 13.20
CA PHE A 91 -15.24 -14.00 12.76
C PHE A 91 -15.88 -13.86 11.38
N HIS A 92 -16.78 -12.89 11.22
CA HIS A 92 -17.54 -12.64 10.00
C HIS A 92 -18.15 -11.24 10.00
N TYR A 93 -18.61 -10.79 8.83
CA TYR A 93 -19.37 -9.56 8.70
C TYR A 93 -20.87 -9.85 8.55
N VAL A 94 -21.73 -9.07 9.20
CA VAL A 94 -23.19 -9.12 9.04
C VAL A 94 -23.70 -7.71 8.79
N ARG A 95 -24.28 -7.47 7.60
CA ARG A 95 -24.67 -6.14 7.14
C ARG A 95 -23.48 -5.17 7.25
N ASN A 96 -23.54 -4.22 8.18
CA ASN A 96 -22.53 -3.18 8.40
C ASN A 96 -21.79 -3.39 9.73
N GLN A 97 -21.60 -4.64 10.18
CA GLN A 97 -21.05 -4.96 11.50
C GLN A 97 -20.05 -6.11 11.42
N ALA A 98 -18.95 -6.04 12.18
CA ALA A 98 -18.08 -7.20 12.42
C ALA A 98 -18.59 -7.98 13.63
N CYS A 99 -18.61 -9.31 13.54
CA CYS A 99 -19.10 -10.22 14.57
C CYS A 99 -18.11 -11.37 14.78
N PHE A 100 -17.83 -11.72 16.04
CA PHE A 100 -17.10 -12.93 16.42
C PHE A 100 -17.55 -13.41 17.80
N PHE A 101 -17.02 -14.54 18.25
CA PHE A 101 -17.35 -15.14 19.54
C PHE A 101 -16.09 -15.41 20.35
N VAL A 102 -16.21 -15.33 21.66
CA VAL A 102 -15.17 -15.75 22.62
C VAL A 102 -15.77 -16.68 23.67
N GLN A 103 -14.90 -17.51 24.24
CA GLN A 103 -15.18 -18.24 25.47
C GLN A 103 -14.78 -17.38 26.67
N ASP A 104 -15.35 -17.74 27.82
CA ASP A 104 -14.97 -17.29 29.15
C ASP A 104 -15.36 -15.84 29.51
N ALA A 105 -15.80 -15.67 30.75
CA ALA A 105 -16.41 -14.43 31.21
C ALA A 105 -15.40 -13.32 31.49
N SER A 106 -14.13 -13.66 31.82
CA SER A 106 -13.06 -12.67 32.00
C SER A 106 -12.73 -12.00 30.67
N THR A 107 -12.47 -12.80 29.63
CA THR A 107 -12.21 -12.34 28.26
C THR A 107 -13.35 -11.49 27.72
N ALA A 108 -14.61 -11.91 27.97
CA ALA A 108 -15.79 -11.14 27.60
C ALA A 108 -15.91 -9.80 28.35
N SER A 109 -15.49 -9.74 29.62
CA SER A 109 -15.43 -8.48 30.38
C SER A 109 -14.31 -7.57 29.86
N ALA A 110 -13.10 -8.12 29.68
CA ALA A 110 -11.95 -7.38 29.16
C ALA A 110 -12.27 -6.74 27.79
N LEU A 111 -12.89 -7.49 26.87
CA LEU A 111 -13.34 -6.98 25.58
C LEU A 111 -14.43 -5.90 25.67
N LYS A 112 -15.30 -5.97 26.67
CA LYS A 112 -16.29 -4.93 26.95
C LYS A 112 -15.61 -3.65 27.45
N ASP A 113 -14.57 -3.80 28.26
CA ASP A 113 -13.77 -2.68 28.79
C ASP A 113 -12.86 -2.04 27.71
N VAL A 114 -12.64 -2.68 26.56
CA VAL A 114 -11.96 -2.08 25.39
C VAL A 114 -12.88 -1.12 24.60
N SER A 115 -14.20 -1.20 24.79
CA SER A 115 -15.16 -0.34 24.08
C SER A 115 -14.86 1.15 24.28
N TYR A 116 -14.79 1.91 23.18
CA TYR A 116 -14.41 3.32 23.11
C TYR A 116 -12.96 3.68 23.53
N LYS A 117 -12.06 2.70 23.73
CA LYS A 117 -10.62 2.94 23.92
C LYS A 117 -9.82 2.98 22.62
N ILE A 118 -10.28 2.30 21.58
CA ILE A 118 -9.66 2.31 20.24
C ILE A 118 -10.27 3.46 19.43
N CYS A 119 -9.41 4.23 18.75
CA CYS A 119 -9.80 5.16 17.70
C CYS A 119 -9.38 4.62 16.33
N ASP A 120 -10.15 4.92 15.29
CA ASP A 120 -9.72 4.75 13.90
C ASP A 120 -8.90 5.96 13.40
N ASP A 121 -8.48 5.92 12.13
CA ASP A 121 -7.69 6.98 11.48
C ASP A 121 -8.45 8.32 11.34
N GLU A 122 -9.78 8.31 11.50
CA GLU A 122 -10.65 9.50 11.56
C GLU A 122 -10.87 10.00 13.01
N ASN A 123 -10.21 9.37 13.99
CA ASN A 123 -10.39 9.57 15.43
C ASN A 123 -11.81 9.24 15.93
N GLN A 124 -12.56 8.40 15.21
CA GLN A 124 -13.83 7.84 15.66
C GLN A 124 -13.57 6.68 16.64
N LYS A 125 -14.22 6.74 17.80
CA LYS A 125 -14.07 5.72 18.85
C LYS A 125 -14.86 4.46 18.50
N ILE A 126 -14.18 3.32 18.43
CA ILE A 126 -14.81 2.03 18.12
C ILE A 126 -15.61 1.54 19.33
N CYS A 127 -16.92 1.36 19.14
CA CYS A 127 -17.79 0.73 20.13
C CYS A 127 -17.75 -0.81 19.97
N ILE A 128 -17.61 -1.50 21.08
CA ILE A 128 -17.64 -2.97 21.16
C ILE A 128 -18.80 -3.38 22.06
N PHE A 129 -19.73 -4.18 21.53
CA PHE A 129 -20.82 -4.79 22.28
C PHE A 129 -20.52 -6.26 22.54
N VAL A 130 -20.52 -6.68 23.81
CA VAL A 130 -20.34 -8.06 24.23
C VAL A 130 -21.61 -8.54 24.94
N ASN A 131 -22.23 -9.58 24.40
CA ASN A 131 -23.49 -10.14 24.91
C ASN A 131 -23.34 -11.64 25.15
N HIS A 132 -24.00 -12.18 26.19
CA HIS A 132 -24.05 -13.62 26.41
C HIS A 132 -24.72 -14.32 25.22
N SER A 133 -24.19 -15.46 24.82
CA SER A 133 -24.64 -16.23 23.67
C SER A 133 -24.59 -17.72 23.97
N THR A 134 -25.30 -18.52 23.17
CA THR A 134 -25.02 -19.95 23.12
C THR A 134 -23.76 -20.19 22.27
N ALA A 135 -23.12 -21.35 22.42
CA ALA A 135 -21.97 -21.71 21.59
C ALA A 135 -22.26 -21.49 20.08
N PRO A 136 -21.33 -20.88 19.32
CA PRO A 136 -21.54 -20.62 17.91
C PRO A 136 -21.68 -21.92 17.12
N TYR A 137 -22.40 -21.87 16.00
CA TYR A 137 -22.70 -23.05 15.18
C TYR A 137 -21.43 -23.74 14.65
N SER A 138 -20.37 -22.98 14.39
CA SER A 138 -19.00 -23.44 14.10
C SER A 138 -18.45 -24.43 15.13
N VAL A 139 -18.80 -24.28 16.41
CA VAL A 139 -18.38 -25.18 17.49
C VAL A 139 -19.43 -26.26 17.76
N LYS A 140 -20.72 -25.90 17.85
CA LYS A 140 -21.81 -26.86 18.12
C LYS A 140 -21.89 -27.98 17.09
N HIS A 141 -21.58 -27.69 15.83
CA HIS A 141 -21.64 -28.65 14.73
C HIS A 141 -20.25 -28.97 14.14
N LYS A 142 -19.19 -28.90 14.97
CA LYS A 142 -17.86 -29.34 14.56
C LYS A 142 -17.93 -30.82 14.14
N LEU A 143 -17.55 -31.11 12.88
CA LEU A 143 -17.59 -32.47 12.34
C LEU A 143 -16.74 -33.41 13.20
N LYS A 144 -17.27 -34.60 13.51
CA LYS A 144 -16.54 -35.65 14.23
C LYS A 144 -15.36 -36.13 13.37
N PRO A 145 -14.26 -36.66 13.96
CA PRO A 145 -13.10 -37.11 13.18
C PRO A 145 -13.43 -38.10 12.05
N GLY A 146 -14.32 -39.07 12.29
CA GLY A 146 -14.78 -39.99 11.23
C GLY A 146 -15.57 -39.31 10.11
N GLN A 147 -16.33 -38.24 10.39
CA GLN A 147 -17.01 -37.45 9.36
C GLN A 147 -16.03 -36.63 8.53
N MET A 148 -14.96 -36.11 9.16
CA MET A 148 -13.88 -35.40 8.47
C MET A 148 -13.14 -36.32 7.50
N GLU A 149 -12.80 -37.53 7.92
CA GLU A 149 -12.10 -38.49 7.06
C GLU A 149 -13.00 -38.98 5.91
N MET A 150 -14.30 -39.23 6.16
CA MET A 150 -15.24 -39.55 5.08
C MET A 150 -15.41 -38.39 4.09
N LEU A 151 -15.53 -37.14 4.56
CA LEU A 151 -15.57 -35.97 3.68
C LEU A 151 -14.31 -35.89 2.81
N LYS A 152 -13.12 -36.10 3.38
CA LYS A 152 -11.85 -36.14 2.66
C LYS A 152 -11.81 -37.25 1.60
N LEU A 153 -12.27 -38.47 1.92
CA LEU A 153 -12.36 -39.57 0.95
C LEU A 153 -13.32 -39.24 -0.21
N THR A 154 -14.50 -38.67 0.09
CA THR A 154 -15.46 -38.19 -0.92
C THR A 154 -14.86 -37.10 -1.81
N MET A 155 -14.12 -36.16 -1.23
CA MET A 155 -13.43 -35.10 -1.98
C MET A 155 -12.31 -35.65 -2.87
N ASN A 156 -11.51 -36.62 -2.39
CA ASN A 156 -10.49 -37.29 -3.21
C ASN A 156 -11.11 -38.00 -4.43
N LYS A 157 -12.26 -38.67 -4.27
CA LYS A 157 -13.00 -39.33 -5.36
C LYS A 157 -13.56 -38.33 -6.39
N ARG A 158 -13.87 -37.10 -5.95
CA ARG A 158 -14.37 -35.99 -6.76
C ARG A 158 -13.28 -35.06 -7.30
N TYR A 159 -12.01 -35.37 -7.06
CA TYR A 159 -10.88 -34.61 -7.54
C TYR A 159 -10.35 -35.18 -8.86
N ASN A 160 -10.35 -34.36 -9.91
CA ASN A 160 -9.71 -34.68 -11.17
C ASN A 160 -8.26 -34.16 -11.17
N VAL A 161 -7.31 -35.08 -11.07
CA VAL A 161 -5.87 -34.79 -11.04
C VAL A 161 -5.38 -34.11 -12.32
N SER A 162 -5.89 -34.48 -13.50
CA SER A 162 -5.39 -33.95 -14.78
C SER A 162 -5.85 -32.53 -15.07
N GLN A 163 -6.99 -32.11 -14.50
CA GLN A 163 -7.53 -30.76 -14.61
C GLN A 163 -7.29 -29.92 -13.36
N GLN A 164 -6.67 -30.49 -12.32
CA GLN A 164 -6.53 -29.90 -10.99
C GLN A 164 -7.86 -29.30 -10.49
N ALA A 165 -8.94 -30.07 -10.66
CA ALA A 165 -10.32 -29.62 -10.50
C ALA A 165 -11.08 -30.45 -9.46
N LEU A 166 -11.76 -29.80 -8.52
CA LEU A 166 -12.52 -30.44 -7.45
C LEU A 166 -14.02 -30.20 -7.62
N ASP A 167 -14.79 -31.29 -7.81
CA ASP A 167 -16.24 -31.20 -8.03
C ASP A 167 -17.06 -31.41 -6.74
N LEU A 168 -17.42 -30.32 -6.06
CA LEU A 168 -18.28 -30.34 -4.88
C LEU A 168 -19.75 -29.98 -5.22
N GLN A 169 -20.18 -30.12 -6.47
CA GLN A 169 -21.60 -29.89 -6.80
C GLN A 169 -22.51 -30.84 -6.02
N ASN A 170 -23.63 -30.32 -5.51
CA ASN A 170 -24.63 -31.08 -4.75
C ASN A 170 -24.04 -31.93 -3.60
N LEU A 171 -22.97 -31.50 -2.92
CA LEU A 171 -22.19 -32.36 -2.01
C LEU A 171 -23.03 -33.04 -0.91
N ARG A 172 -24.09 -32.38 -0.42
CA ARG A 172 -25.06 -32.95 0.53
C ARG A 172 -25.64 -34.30 0.07
N PHE A 173 -25.83 -34.46 -1.24
CA PHE A 173 -26.47 -35.61 -1.86
C PHE A 173 -25.46 -36.59 -2.48
N ASP A 174 -24.20 -36.55 -2.05
CA ASP A 174 -23.22 -37.56 -2.46
C ASP A 174 -23.57 -38.94 -1.90
N PRO A 175 -23.58 -40.02 -2.72
CA PRO A 175 -23.92 -41.36 -2.26
C PRO A 175 -23.04 -41.88 -1.11
N ASP A 176 -21.75 -41.55 -1.07
CA ASP A 176 -20.81 -42.04 -0.06
C ASP A 176 -21.04 -41.36 1.32
N LEU A 177 -21.60 -40.14 1.30
CA LEU A 177 -22.00 -39.38 2.49
C LEU A 177 -23.41 -39.77 2.95
N MET A 178 -24.39 -39.83 2.03
CA MET A 178 -25.76 -40.22 2.34
C MET A 178 -25.84 -41.66 2.87
N GLY A 179 -25.10 -42.60 2.26
CA GLY A 179 -25.07 -44.00 2.68
C GLY A 179 -24.48 -44.25 4.08
N ARG A 180 -23.97 -43.20 4.75
CA ARG A 180 -23.40 -43.22 6.10
C ARG A 180 -24.06 -42.23 7.06
N ASP A 181 -25.20 -41.64 6.66
CA ASP A 181 -25.92 -40.60 7.41
C ASP A 181 -25.05 -39.37 7.78
N ILE A 182 -24.20 -38.94 6.83
CA ILE A 182 -23.30 -37.78 7.01
C ILE A 182 -23.84 -36.57 6.24
N ASP A 183 -24.58 -35.71 6.93
CA ASP A 183 -25.14 -34.47 6.34
C ASP A 183 -24.10 -33.33 6.25
N ILE A 184 -23.42 -33.20 5.11
CA ILE A 184 -22.50 -32.08 4.81
C ILE A 184 -23.26 -30.99 4.04
N ILE A 185 -23.47 -29.84 4.70
CA ILE A 185 -24.21 -28.71 4.11
C ILE A 185 -23.27 -27.51 3.97
N LEU A 186 -22.79 -27.24 2.76
CA LEU A 186 -21.77 -26.22 2.51
C LEU A 186 -22.23 -24.77 2.82
N ASN A 187 -23.53 -24.50 2.90
CA ASN A 187 -24.02 -23.19 3.37
C ASN A 187 -23.85 -22.97 4.89
N ARG A 188 -23.50 -24.01 5.66
CA ARG A 188 -23.12 -23.88 7.07
C ARG A 188 -21.60 -23.71 7.19
N ARG A 189 -21.15 -22.68 7.91
CA ARG A 189 -19.71 -22.33 8.01
C ARG A 189 -18.83 -23.43 8.60
N ASN A 190 -19.34 -24.25 9.53
CA ASN A 190 -18.61 -25.40 10.07
C ASN A 190 -18.24 -26.42 8.96
N CYS A 191 -19.17 -26.68 8.04
CA CYS A 191 -18.97 -27.60 6.92
C CYS A 191 -18.05 -26.98 5.87
N MET A 192 -18.23 -25.69 5.53
CA MET A 192 -17.34 -25.01 4.58
C MET A 192 -15.91 -24.88 5.12
N ALA A 193 -15.72 -24.48 6.37
CA ALA A 193 -14.39 -24.37 6.99
C ALA A 193 -13.67 -25.73 7.09
N ALA A 194 -14.42 -26.82 7.34
CA ALA A 194 -13.88 -28.18 7.28
C ALA A 194 -13.45 -28.57 5.85
N THR A 195 -14.28 -28.24 4.86
CA THR A 195 -14.01 -28.48 3.42
C THR A 195 -12.77 -27.71 2.97
N LEU A 196 -12.68 -26.41 3.27
CA LEU A 196 -11.52 -25.58 2.96
C LEU A 196 -10.24 -26.06 3.68
N LYS A 197 -10.34 -26.57 4.91
CA LYS A 197 -9.22 -27.18 5.63
C LYS A 197 -8.72 -28.49 4.99
N ILE A 198 -9.59 -29.24 4.33
CA ILE A 198 -9.18 -30.40 3.53
C ILE A 198 -8.50 -29.91 2.25
N ILE A 199 -9.06 -28.91 1.55
CA ILE A 199 -8.46 -28.33 0.34
C ILE A 199 -7.03 -27.85 0.60
N GLU A 200 -6.83 -27.02 1.62
CA GLU A 200 -5.55 -26.49 2.08
C GLU A 200 -4.46 -27.58 2.26
N ARG A 201 -4.86 -28.78 2.70
CA ARG A 201 -3.95 -29.87 3.08
C ARG A 201 -3.77 -30.95 2.02
N ASN A 202 -4.78 -31.15 1.16
CA ASN A 202 -4.84 -32.28 0.24
C ASN A 202 -4.82 -31.85 -1.24
N PHE A 203 -5.18 -30.60 -1.55
CA PHE A 203 -5.24 -30.07 -2.92
C PHE A 203 -4.55 -28.69 -3.02
N PRO A 204 -3.25 -28.56 -2.65
CA PRO A 204 -2.55 -27.26 -2.67
C PRO A 204 -2.38 -26.66 -4.08
N GLU A 205 -2.43 -27.51 -5.11
CA GLU A 205 -2.35 -27.12 -6.53
C GLU A 205 -3.75 -26.99 -7.19
N LEU A 206 -4.82 -26.83 -6.41
CA LEU A 206 -6.18 -26.71 -6.94
C LEU A 206 -6.34 -25.48 -7.83
N LEU A 207 -6.71 -25.67 -9.11
CA LEU A 207 -6.98 -24.60 -10.07
C LEU A 207 -8.47 -24.34 -10.28
N SER A 208 -9.32 -25.37 -10.15
CA SER A 208 -10.76 -25.27 -10.42
C SER A 208 -11.60 -25.83 -9.29
N LEU A 209 -12.59 -25.06 -8.82
CA LEU A 209 -13.50 -25.47 -7.74
C LEU A 209 -14.97 -25.31 -8.18
N ASN A 210 -15.72 -26.42 -8.16
CA ASN A 210 -17.15 -26.40 -8.42
C ASN A 210 -17.96 -26.50 -7.11
N LEU A 211 -18.77 -25.47 -6.84
CA LEU A 211 -19.71 -25.37 -5.72
C LEU A 211 -21.17 -25.25 -6.21
N CYS A 212 -21.45 -25.66 -7.45
CA CYS A 212 -22.79 -25.59 -8.06
C CYS A 212 -23.89 -26.25 -7.19
N ASN A 213 -25.04 -25.60 -7.13
CA ASN A 213 -26.27 -26.09 -6.48
C ASN A 213 -26.16 -26.49 -4.99
N ASN A 214 -25.27 -25.83 -4.23
CA ASN A 214 -25.10 -26.08 -2.78
C ASN A 214 -25.97 -25.21 -1.86
N LYS A 215 -26.92 -24.45 -2.43
CA LYS A 215 -27.82 -23.52 -1.71
C LYS A 215 -27.05 -22.50 -0.85
N LEU A 216 -25.91 -22.00 -1.36
CA LEU A 216 -25.13 -20.93 -0.75
C LEU A 216 -25.89 -19.59 -0.91
N TYR A 217 -26.18 -18.93 0.20
CA TYR A 217 -26.83 -17.60 0.22
C TYR A 217 -25.89 -16.49 0.74
N HIS A 218 -24.83 -16.86 1.47
CA HIS A 218 -23.71 -15.98 1.81
C HIS A 218 -22.37 -16.67 1.54
N LEU A 219 -21.34 -15.89 1.22
CA LEU A 219 -19.96 -16.36 1.00
C LEU A 219 -19.03 -16.13 2.20
N ASP A 220 -19.52 -15.71 3.37
CA ASP A 220 -18.69 -15.54 4.60
C ASP A 220 -18.01 -16.85 5.04
N GLY A 221 -18.62 -18.01 4.75
CA GLY A 221 -17.98 -19.30 5.03
C GLY A 221 -16.88 -19.67 4.02
N LEU A 222 -16.86 -19.01 2.86
CA LEU A 222 -15.94 -19.27 1.75
C LEU A 222 -14.76 -18.30 1.73
N SER A 223 -14.82 -17.13 2.39
CA SER A 223 -13.80 -16.06 2.30
C SER A 223 -12.36 -16.52 2.54
N ASP A 224 -12.16 -17.46 3.47
CA ASP A 224 -10.84 -18.02 3.80
C ASP A 224 -10.20 -18.79 2.61
N ILE A 225 -10.91 -19.02 1.50
CA ILE A 225 -10.36 -19.61 0.28
C ILE A 225 -9.20 -18.81 -0.31
N ILE A 226 -9.18 -17.48 -0.11
CA ILE A 226 -8.12 -16.61 -0.63
C ILE A 226 -6.76 -17.01 -0.05
N GLU A 227 -6.71 -17.41 1.22
CA GLU A 227 -5.50 -17.88 1.90
C GLU A 227 -5.27 -19.38 1.66
N LYS A 228 -6.34 -20.18 1.64
CA LYS A 228 -6.28 -21.65 1.65
C LYS A 228 -6.13 -22.31 0.28
N ALA A 229 -6.53 -21.62 -0.79
CA ALA A 229 -6.43 -22.09 -2.17
C ALA A 229 -6.17 -20.92 -3.15
N PRO A 230 -5.07 -20.15 -2.98
CA PRO A 230 -4.78 -18.93 -3.74
C PRO A 230 -4.55 -19.18 -5.24
N LYS A 231 -4.33 -20.45 -5.65
CA LYS A 231 -4.11 -20.87 -7.04
C LYS A 231 -5.41 -21.10 -7.83
N VAL A 232 -6.59 -21.02 -7.19
CA VAL A 232 -7.88 -21.21 -7.87
C VAL A 232 -8.11 -20.10 -8.90
N LYS A 233 -8.24 -20.51 -10.16
CA LYS A 233 -8.52 -19.70 -11.35
C LYS A 233 -9.96 -19.85 -11.85
N THR A 234 -10.57 -21.01 -11.65
CA THR A 234 -11.95 -21.29 -12.05
C THR A 234 -12.82 -21.53 -10.82
N LEU A 235 -13.92 -20.78 -10.70
CA LEU A 235 -14.87 -20.94 -9.60
C LEU A 235 -16.30 -21.05 -10.13
N ASN A 236 -17.00 -22.14 -9.84
CA ASN A 236 -18.40 -22.30 -10.20
C ASN A 236 -19.32 -22.18 -8.98
N LEU A 237 -20.10 -21.10 -8.93
CA LEU A 237 -21.12 -20.80 -7.91
C LEU A 237 -22.54 -20.86 -8.48
N SER A 238 -22.75 -21.41 -9.67
CA SER A 238 -24.06 -21.47 -10.33
C SER A 238 -25.13 -22.21 -9.50
N LYS A 239 -26.40 -21.89 -9.75
CA LYS A 239 -27.59 -22.51 -9.13
C LYS A 239 -27.63 -22.42 -7.60
N ASN A 240 -26.94 -21.44 -7.02
CA ASN A 240 -26.99 -21.15 -5.59
C ASN A 240 -28.12 -20.13 -5.28
N LYS A 241 -28.01 -19.41 -4.16
CA LYS A 241 -29.01 -18.45 -3.65
C LYS A 241 -28.39 -17.11 -3.27
N LEU A 242 -27.35 -16.70 -4.01
CA LEU A 242 -26.69 -15.41 -3.82
C LEU A 242 -27.60 -14.29 -4.39
N GLU A 243 -28.03 -13.39 -3.52
CA GLU A 243 -28.98 -12.31 -3.87
C GLU A 243 -28.30 -11.01 -4.35
N SER A 244 -26.98 -10.87 -4.14
CA SER A 244 -26.28 -9.61 -4.34
C SER A 244 -24.81 -9.81 -4.68
N VAL A 245 -24.26 -8.96 -5.58
CA VAL A 245 -22.83 -8.94 -5.93
C VAL A 245 -21.93 -8.61 -4.74
N TRP A 246 -22.46 -7.98 -3.69
CA TRP A 246 -21.73 -7.73 -2.43
C TRP A 246 -21.18 -9.02 -1.79
N GLU A 247 -21.81 -10.17 -2.04
CA GLU A 247 -21.29 -11.47 -1.58
C GLU A 247 -19.99 -11.85 -2.29
N LEU A 248 -19.82 -11.49 -3.58
CA LEU A 248 -18.60 -11.77 -4.35
C LEU A 248 -17.41 -10.95 -3.87
N GLY A 249 -17.67 -9.76 -3.29
CA GLY A 249 -16.64 -8.96 -2.63
C GLY A 249 -15.88 -9.73 -1.54
N LYS A 250 -16.51 -10.72 -0.89
CA LYS A 250 -15.90 -11.57 0.16
C LYS A 250 -14.85 -12.54 -0.37
N VAL A 251 -14.81 -12.76 -1.69
CA VAL A 251 -13.85 -13.64 -2.38
C VAL A 251 -13.04 -12.91 -3.47
N LYS A 252 -13.11 -11.57 -3.51
CA LYS A 252 -12.41 -10.68 -4.47
C LYS A 252 -10.88 -10.84 -4.51
N GLY A 253 -10.27 -11.41 -3.47
CA GLY A 253 -8.83 -11.70 -3.45
C GLY A 253 -8.38 -12.80 -4.43
N LEU A 254 -9.30 -13.60 -4.98
CA LEU A 254 -8.98 -14.64 -5.96
C LEU A 254 -8.70 -14.05 -7.35
N LYS A 255 -7.63 -14.53 -8.00
CA LYS A 255 -7.25 -14.16 -9.37
C LYS A 255 -7.98 -15.05 -10.39
N LEU A 256 -9.32 -14.95 -10.42
CA LEU A 256 -10.16 -15.77 -11.28
C LEU A 256 -10.02 -15.40 -12.76
N GLU A 257 -9.91 -16.43 -13.60
CA GLU A 257 -9.96 -16.39 -15.06
C GLU A 257 -11.37 -16.80 -15.56
N GLU A 258 -12.05 -17.70 -14.85
CA GLU A 258 -13.41 -18.18 -15.19
C GLU A 258 -14.32 -18.25 -13.95
N LEU A 259 -15.55 -17.73 -14.09
CA LEU A 259 -16.55 -17.67 -13.03
C LEU A 259 -17.93 -18.07 -13.56
N TRP A 260 -18.69 -18.84 -12.78
CA TRP A 260 -20.09 -19.18 -13.08
C TRP A 260 -21.00 -18.75 -11.93
N LEU A 261 -22.05 -17.99 -12.25
CA LEU A 261 -23.07 -17.46 -11.35
C LEU A 261 -24.50 -17.76 -11.82
N GLU A 262 -24.69 -18.26 -13.05
CA GLU A 262 -26.00 -18.57 -13.65
C GLU A 262 -26.96 -19.26 -12.67
N GLY A 263 -28.21 -18.79 -12.61
CA GLY A 263 -29.24 -19.35 -11.73
C GLY A 263 -29.17 -18.89 -10.26
N ASN A 264 -28.33 -17.89 -9.93
CA ASN A 264 -28.43 -17.15 -8.69
C ASN A 264 -29.42 -15.97 -8.83
N PRO A 265 -30.17 -15.60 -7.77
CA PRO A 265 -31.06 -14.44 -7.80
C PRO A 265 -30.38 -13.12 -8.22
N LEU A 266 -29.10 -12.90 -7.88
CA LEU A 266 -28.36 -11.70 -8.29
C LEU A 266 -28.34 -11.46 -9.80
N CYS A 267 -28.41 -12.51 -10.62
CA CYS A 267 -28.39 -12.35 -12.09
C CYS A 267 -29.63 -11.55 -12.58
N SER A 268 -30.74 -11.59 -11.83
CA SER A 268 -31.97 -10.85 -12.13
C SER A 268 -31.98 -9.40 -11.64
N THR A 269 -30.95 -8.93 -10.92
CA THR A 269 -30.89 -7.53 -10.44
C THR A 269 -30.32 -6.55 -11.47
N PHE A 270 -29.90 -7.04 -12.65
CA PHE A 270 -29.28 -6.24 -13.71
C PHE A 270 -30.26 -5.94 -14.84
N SER A 271 -30.19 -4.73 -15.39
CA SER A 271 -30.99 -4.30 -16.54
C SER A 271 -30.63 -5.04 -17.83
N ASP A 272 -29.36 -5.40 -17.97
CA ASP A 272 -28.77 -5.93 -19.20
C ASP A 272 -27.45 -6.65 -18.90
N GLN A 273 -26.94 -7.38 -19.90
CA GLN A 273 -25.72 -8.18 -19.80
C GLN A 273 -24.46 -7.30 -19.60
N SER A 274 -24.44 -6.05 -20.05
CA SER A 274 -23.28 -5.17 -19.91
C SER A 274 -23.14 -4.67 -18.47
N ALA A 275 -24.24 -4.24 -17.85
CA ALA A 275 -24.30 -3.88 -16.44
C ALA A 275 -23.89 -5.05 -15.53
N TYR A 276 -24.34 -6.27 -15.86
CA TYR A 276 -23.94 -7.49 -15.17
C TYR A 276 -22.43 -7.74 -15.30
N VAL A 277 -21.90 -7.81 -16.53
CA VAL A 277 -20.46 -8.04 -16.79
C VAL A 277 -19.58 -6.99 -16.11
N SER A 278 -19.98 -5.71 -16.13
CA SER A 278 -19.24 -4.63 -15.47
C SER A 278 -19.17 -4.84 -13.96
N ALA A 279 -20.29 -5.09 -13.29
CA ALA A 279 -20.33 -5.28 -11.83
C ALA A 279 -19.54 -6.52 -11.36
N ILE A 280 -19.48 -7.56 -12.19
CA ILE A 280 -18.63 -8.73 -11.92
C ILE A 280 -17.14 -8.41 -12.15
N ARG A 281 -16.80 -7.62 -13.18
CA ARG A 281 -15.41 -7.19 -13.44
C ARG A 281 -14.87 -6.21 -12.40
N ASP A 282 -15.71 -5.38 -11.79
CA ASP A 282 -15.35 -4.57 -10.62
C ASP A 282 -14.89 -5.46 -9.44
N CYS A 283 -15.38 -6.70 -9.35
CA CYS A 283 -14.88 -7.70 -8.41
C CYS A 283 -13.64 -8.43 -8.97
N PHE A 284 -13.68 -8.91 -10.21
CA PHE A 284 -12.62 -9.72 -10.83
C PHE A 284 -12.12 -9.11 -12.15
N PRO A 285 -11.18 -8.14 -12.12
CA PRO A 285 -10.75 -7.43 -13.33
C PRO A 285 -10.06 -8.31 -14.38
N LYS A 286 -9.48 -9.43 -13.97
CA LYS A 286 -8.78 -10.39 -14.86
C LYS A 286 -9.68 -11.50 -15.41
N LEU A 287 -11.00 -11.41 -15.21
CA LEU A 287 -11.94 -12.42 -15.64
C LEU A 287 -12.09 -12.44 -17.16
N LEU A 288 -11.79 -13.60 -17.75
CA LEU A 288 -11.86 -13.87 -19.18
C LEU A 288 -13.18 -14.55 -19.57
N ARG A 289 -13.75 -15.37 -18.69
CA ARG A 289 -14.99 -16.12 -18.96
C ARG A 289 -16.00 -15.97 -17.82
N LEU A 290 -17.25 -15.67 -18.17
CA LEU A 290 -18.38 -15.57 -17.25
C LEU A 290 -19.57 -16.36 -17.79
N ASP A 291 -20.09 -17.29 -16.99
CA ASP A 291 -21.23 -18.15 -17.36
C ASP A 291 -21.02 -18.86 -18.72
N GLY A 292 -19.79 -19.32 -18.95
CA GLY A 292 -19.36 -19.98 -20.19
C GLY A 292 -19.11 -19.04 -21.38
N GLN A 293 -19.60 -17.80 -21.33
CA GLN A 293 -19.34 -16.77 -22.35
C GLN A 293 -17.90 -16.26 -22.21
N GLU A 294 -17.18 -16.24 -23.33
CA GLU A 294 -15.92 -15.52 -23.42
C GLU A 294 -16.21 -14.02 -23.43
N LEU A 295 -15.68 -13.32 -22.45
CA LEU A 295 -15.77 -11.87 -22.36
C LEU A 295 -14.68 -11.29 -23.24
N SER A 296 -14.97 -10.22 -23.98
CA SER A 296 -13.94 -9.39 -24.63
C SER A 296 -12.81 -9.16 -23.62
N PRO A 297 -11.53 -9.33 -24.00
CA PRO A 297 -10.42 -9.10 -23.09
C PRO A 297 -10.67 -7.81 -22.31
N PRO A 298 -10.41 -7.75 -20.99
CA PRO A 298 -10.59 -6.51 -20.26
C PRO A 298 -9.88 -5.41 -21.06
N MET A 299 -10.38 -4.18 -21.03
CA MET A 299 -9.54 -3.04 -21.38
C MET A 299 -8.49 -2.87 -20.29
N ILE A 300 -7.57 -3.84 -20.24
CA ILE A 300 -6.16 -3.63 -20.05
C ILE A 300 -5.79 -2.65 -21.16
N VAL A 301 -6.05 -1.37 -20.90
CA VAL A 301 -5.01 -0.39 -21.16
C VAL A 301 -3.80 -1.01 -20.50
N ASP A 302 -2.83 -1.41 -21.31
CA ASP A 302 -1.57 -1.98 -20.83
C ASP A 302 -0.75 -0.82 -20.24
N ILE A 303 -1.28 -0.28 -19.13
CA ILE A 303 -0.46 0.18 -18.02
C ILE A 303 0.14 -1.10 -17.46
N ASP A 304 1.14 -1.56 -18.20
CA ASP A 304 1.99 -2.66 -17.86
C ASP A 304 2.38 -2.47 -16.38
N SER A 305 2.31 -3.55 -15.58
CA SER A 305 2.90 -3.53 -14.24
C SER A 305 4.44 -3.54 -14.29
N SER A 306 5.01 -3.30 -15.47
CA SER A 306 6.20 -2.50 -15.68
C SER A 306 6.09 -1.57 -16.92
N GLU A 307 5.24 -0.53 -16.85
CA GLU A 307 5.82 0.82 -16.97
C GLU A 307 6.91 0.89 -15.89
N THR A 308 8.11 0.40 -16.25
CA THR A 308 9.33 1.11 -15.95
C THR A 308 8.99 2.57 -16.22
N MET A 309 8.75 3.34 -15.15
CA MET A 309 8.44 4.77 -15.24
C MET A 309 9.37 5.33 -16.28
N LYS A 310 8.85 5.77 -17.43
CA LYS A 310 9.66 6.09 -18.63
C LYS A 310 10.87 6.87 -18.15
N PRO A 311 12.09 6.29 -18.22
CA PRO A 311 13.18 6.56 -17.28
C PRO A 311 13.33 8.05 -17.13
N CYS A 312 12.97 8.54 -15.92
CA CYS A 312 12.34 9.86 -15.72
C CYS A 312 13.02 10.91 -16.60
N LYS A 313 12.43 11.17 -17.78
CA LYS A 313 13.08 12.04 -18.75
C LYS A 313 13.19 13.40 -18.07
N GLU A 314 14.36 14.03 -18.19
CA GLU A 314 14.46 15.46 -17.91
C GLU A 314 13.41 16.16 -18.77
N ASN A 315 12.26 16.48 -18.19
CA ASN A 315 11.15 17.17 -18.86
C ASN A 315 11.49 18.66 -18.95
N PHE A 316 12.67 18.95 -19.48
CA PHE A 316 13.03 20.28 -19.90
C PHE A 316 12.35 20.57 -21.24
N THR A 317 11.05 20.86 -21.19
CA THR A 317 10.22 21.24 -22.35
C THR A 317 10.47 22.68 -22.82
N GLY A 318 11.43 23.40 -22.23
CA GLY A 318 11.82 24.76 -22.61
C GLY A 318 13.00 24.81 -23.59
N SER A 319 13.35 26.04 -24.00
CA SER A 319 14.57 26.34 -24.78
C SER A 319 15.85 26.11 -23.97
N GLU A 320 16.93 25.64 -24.59
CA GLU A 320 18.26 25.47 -23.95
C GLU A 320 18.74 26.74 -23.21
N THR A 321 18.40 27.93 -23.72
CA THR A 321 18.68 29.22 -23.05
C THR A 321 18.00 29.33 -21.69
N LEU A 322 16.78 28.79 -21.55
CA LEU A 322 16.05 28.72 -20.28
C LEU A 322 16.67 27.67 -19.35
N LYS A 323 17.17 26.55 -19.89
CA LYS A 323 17.88 25.53 -19.11
C LYS A 323 19.12 26.12 -18.46
N HIS A 324 19.92 26.83 -19.25
CA HIS A 324 21.07 27.57 -18.77
C HIS A 324 20.69 28.62 -17.71
N LEU A 325 19.63 29.41 -17.94
CA LEU A 325 19.15 30.42 -16.99
C LEU A 325 18.78 29.82 -15.63
N VAL A 326 17.96 28.76 -15.60
CA VAL A 326 17.53 28.12 -14.35
C VAL A 326 18.72 27.46 -13.65
N LEU A 327 19.60 26.75 -14.38
CA LEU A 327 20.79 26.13 -13.78
C LEU A 327 21.79 27.17 -13.23
N GLN A 328 21.96 28.31 -13.91
CA GLN A 328 22.78 29.42 -13.43
C GLN A 328 22.19 30.03 -12.15
N PHE A 329 20.88 30.29 -12.15
CA PHE A 329 20.16 30.76 -10.97
C PHE A 329 20.31 29.80 -9.78
N LEU A 330 20.10 28.49 -9.99
CA LEU A 330 20.20 27.50 -8.91
C LEU A 330 21.63 27.39 -8.35
N LYS A 331 22.66 27.44 -9.21
CA LYS A 331 24.06 27.47 -8.77
C LYS A 331 24.35 28.69 -7.89
N GLN A 332 23.90 29.88 -8.29
CA GLN A 332 24.07 31.10 -7.49
C GLN A 332 23.28 31.05 -6.19
N TYR A 333 22.00 30.64 -6.27
CA TYR A 333 21.09 30.55 -5.14
C TYR A 333 21.64 29.60 -4.06
N TYR A 334 21.97 28.35 -4.42
CA TYR A 334 22.48 27.38 -3.45
C TYR A 334 23.90 27.69 -2.97
N SER A 335 24.75 28.30 -3.81
CA SER A 335 26.06 28.78 -3.36
C SER A 335 25.96 29.84 -2.26
N ILE A 336 24.92 30.67 -2.25
CA ILE A 336 24.64 31.61 -1.15
C ILE A 336 23.98 30.85 0.01
N TYR A 337 22.99 30.00 -0.28
CA TYR A 337 22.22 29.25 0.72
C TYR A 337 23.09 28.37 1.64
N ASP A 338 24.15 27.78 1.10
CA ASP A 338 25.10 26.90 1.80
C ASP A 338 26.36 27.61 2.29
N SER A 339 26.52 28.92 2.02
CA SER A 339 27.68 29.70 2.48
C SER A 339 27.76 29.86 4.01
N GLY A 340 26.64 29.60 4.70
CA GLY A 340 26.46 29.85 6.13
C GLY A 340 25.84 31.21 6.47
N ASP A 341 25.87 32.18 5.54
CA ASP A 341 25.12 33.44 5.63
C ASP A 341 24.12 33.56 4.46
N ARG A 342 22.84 33.49 4.79
CA ARG A 342 21.75 33.51 3.80
C ARG A 342 21.28 34.93 3.47
N GLN A 343 21.83 35.98 4.08
CA GLN A 343 21.42 37.38 3.84
C GLN A 343 21.65 37.82 2.38
N GLY A 344 22.61 37.23 1.67
CA GLY A 344 22.81 37.44 0.23
C GLY A 344 21.60 37.12 -0.65
N LEU A 345 20.64 36.32 -0.16
CA LEU A 345 19.41 35.96 -0.87
C LEU A 345 18.40 37.11 -0.96
N LEU A 346 18.56 38.21 -0.20
CA LEU A 346 17.65 39.38 -0.26
C LEU A 346 17.52 40.00 -1.67
N GLY A 347 18.51 39.79 -2.55
CA GLY A 347 18.46 40.20 -3.95
C GLY A 347 17.66 39.26 -4.86
N ALA A 348 17.45 38.00 -4.46
CA ALA A 348 16.73 36.99 -5.25
C ALA A 348 15.21 37.05 -5.08
N TYR A 349 14.70 37.60 -3.97
CA TYR A 349 13.27 37.64 -3.66
C TYR A 349 12.61 39.00 -3.94
N HIS A 350 11.40 38.96 -4.48
CA HIS A 350 10.52 40.12 -4.61
C HIS A 350 10.15 40.69 -3.23
N ASN A 351 9.87 42.00 -3.15
CA ASN A 351 9.54 42.65 -1.88
C ASN A 351 8.30 42.06 -1.19
N GLU A 352 7.34 41.55 -1.97
CA GLU A 352 6.10 40.91 -1.51
C GLU A 352 6.12 39.38 -1.70
N ALA A 353 7.30 38.78 -1.84
CA ALA A 353 7.42 37.33 -2.01
C ALA A 353 6.82 36.57 -0.81
N CYS A 354 6.36 35.34 -1.06
CA CYS A 354 5.80 34.44 -0.06
C CYS A 354 6.63 33.15 0.05
N PHE A 355 6.93 32.71 1.28
CA PHE A 355 7.57 31.43 1.58
C PHE A 355 6.76 30.58 2.55
N SER A 356 6.70 29.27 2.30
CA SER A 356 6.27 28.28 3.30
C SER A 356 7.08 26.99 3.22
N LEU A 357 7.32 26.38 4.37
CA LEU A 357 7.94 25.07 4.50
C LEU A 357 6.88 24.00 4.81
N ALA A 358 7.12 22.76 4.39
CA ALA A 358 6.33 21.60 4.79
C ALA A 358 7.20 20.35 4.94
N ILE A 359 6.78 19.44 5.84
CA ILE A 359 7.36 18.10 6.00
C ILE A 359 6.25 17.03 5.92
N PRO A 360 6.56 15.77 5.56
CA PRO A 360 5.56 14.71 5.58
C PRO A 360 5.01 14.50 7.00
N PHE A 361 3.72 14.19 7.07
CA PHE A 361 3.08 13.78 8.32
C PHE A 361 3.21 12.27 8.46
N ASP A 362 4.03 11.80 9.40
CA ASP A 362 4.11 10.39 9.76
C ASP A 362 3.44 10.15 11.14
N PRO A 363 2.34 9.38 11.22
CA PRO A 363 1.70 9.01 12.48
C PRO A 363 2.36 7.83 13.21
N LYS A 364 3.44 7.23 12.69
CA LYS A 364 4.03 5.98 13.20
C LYS A 364 5.40 6.11 13.87
N ASP A 365 6.10 7.23 13.69
CA ASP A 365 7.50 7.34 14.16
C ASP A 365 7.62 7.78 15.63
N SER A 366 7.96 6.81 16.48
CA SER A 366 8.30 6.99 17.91
C SER A 366 9.78 7.36 18.14
N ALA A 367 10.54 7.68 17.09
CA ALA A 367 11.99 7.88 17.10
C ALA A 367 12.35 9.39 17.03
N PRO A 368 13.57 9.80 17.47
CA PRO A 368 14.03 11.18 17.29
C PRO A 368 14.24 11.47 15.80
N ASN A 369 13.21 12.05 15.17
CA ASN A 369 13.17 12.28 13.73
C ASN A 369 14.16 13.38 13.33
N SER A 370 14.97 13.16 12.29
CA SER A 370 15.86 14.18 11.72
C SER A 370 15.13 15.44 11.25
N LEU A 371 13.81 15.33 11.04
CA LEU A 371 12.93 16.44 10.66
C LEU A 371 12.45 17.33 11.83
N CYS A 372 12.77 17.01 13.09
CA CYS A 372 12.24 17.75 14.27
C CYS A 372 12.47 19.27 14.20
N LYS A 373 13.61 19.74 13.69
CA LYS A 373 13.91 21.18 13.56
C LYS A 373 13.01 21.91 12.54
N TYR A 374 12.40 21.17 11.62
CA TYR A 374 11.51 21.69 10.58
C TYR A 374 10.03 21.57 10.94
N PHE A 375 9.71 20.94 12.08
CA PHE A 375 8.33 20.67 12.49
C PHE A 375 7.57 21.96 12.85
N GLU A 376 8.19 22.87 13.61
CA GLU A 376 7.58 24.13 14.05
C GLU A 376 7.23 25.06 12.87
N ASP A 377 8.03 25.07 11.80
CA ASP A 377 7.78 25.84 10.58
C ASP A 377 6.87 25.11 9.54
N SER A 378 6.39 23.90 9.85
CA SER A 378 5.69 23.05 8.88
C SER A 378 4.23 23.47 8.65
N ARG A 379 3.96 24.03 7.48
CA ARG A 379 2.65 24.54 7.05
C ARG A 379 1.81 23.51 6.29
N ASN A 380 1.56 22.35 6.90
CA ASN A 380 0.70 21.32 6.30
C ASN A 380 -0.79 21.67 6.45
N MET A 381 -1.42 22.14 5.37
CA MET A 381 -2.83 22.59 5.36
C MET A 381 -3.87 21.49 5.64
N LYS A 382 -3.49 20.20 5.55
CA LYS A 382 -4.38 19.06 5.85
C LYS A 382 -4.45 18.82 7.36
N THR A 383 -3.32 18.87 8.06
CA THR A 383 -3.23 18.64 9.51
C THR A 383 -3.56 19.91 10.30
N LEU A 384 -2.98 21.04 9.92
CA LEU A 384 -3.19 22.34 10.59
C LEU A 384 -4.64 22.79 10.40
N LYS A 385 -5.38 22.96 11.51
CA LYS A 385 -6.77 23.42 11.46
C LYS A 385 -6.91 24.92 11.71
N ASP A 386 -6.15 25.47 12.66
CA ASP A 386 -6.20 26.87 13.08
C ASP A 386 -5.93 27.86 11.92
N PRO A 387 -6.86 28.78 11.60
CA PRO A 387 -6.66 29.85 10.62
C PRO A 387 -5.53 30.83 10.97
N TYR A 388 -5.26 31.09 12.26
CA TYR A 388 -4.23 32.03 12.69
C TYR A 388 -2.83 31.49 12.40
N LEU A 389 -2.53 30.28 12.86
CA LEU A 389 -1.25 29.59 12.58
C LEU A 389 -1.01 29.38 11.07
N LYS A 390 -2.07 29.12 10.28
CA LYS A 390 -2.00 29.08 8.81
C LYS A 390 -1.55 30.40 8.17
N GLY A 391 -1.85 31.51 8.84
CA GLY A 391 -1.41 32.85 8.47
C GLY A 391 0.05 33.07 8.87
N GLU A 392 0.40 32.76 10.11
CA GLU A 392 1.72 32.99 10.73
C GLU A 392 2.85 32.20 10.05
N LEU A 393 2.61 30.92 9.73
CA LEU A 393 3.58 30.04 9.05
C LEU A 393 3.80 30.37 7.56
N LEU A 394 3.09 31.36 7.00
CA LEU A 394 3.38 31.88 5.67
C LEU A 394 4.17 33.18 5.81
N ARG A 395 5.47 33.12 5.53
CA ARG A 395 6.35 34.30 5.59
C ARG A 395 6.02 35.20 4.40
N ARG A 396 5.80 36.48 4.64
CA ARG A 396 5.39 37.47 3.65
C ARG A 396 6.38 38.62 3.68
N THR A 397 6.98 38.93 2.54
CA THR A 397 8.15 39.80 2.34
C THR A 397 9.49 39.09 2.41
N LYS A 398 10.42 39.55 1.56
CA LYS A 398 11.78 38.99 1.46
C LYS A 398 12.62 39.02 2.74
N ARG A 399 12.32 39.91 3.71
CA ARG A 399 13.04 39.93 4.99
C ARG A 399 12.62 38.74 5.83
N ASP A 400 11.33 38.61 6.12
CA ASP A 400 10.73 37.47 6.83
C ASP A 400 11.15 36.12 6.22
N ILE A 401 11.23 36.04 4.89
CA ILE A 401 11.73 34.86 4.17
C ILE A 401 13.19 34.60 4.53
N VAL A 402 14.09 35.56 4.28
CA VAL A 402 15.54 35.38 4.47
C VAL A 402 15.89 35.16 5.93
N ASP A 403 15.19 35.79 6.87
CA ASP A 403 15.37 35.59 8.31
C ASP A 403 14.90 34.18 8.72
N SER A 404 13.75 33.71 8.21
CA SER A 404 13.29 32.32 8.42
C SER A 404 14.24 31.30 7.82
N LEU A 405 14.73 31.54 6.60
CA LEU A 405 15.75 30.69 5.97
C LEU A 405 17.07 30.72 6.77
N SER A 406 17.44 31.85 7.35
CA SER A 406 18.66 31.97 8.20
C SER A 406 18.53 31.20 9.51
N ALA A 407 17.32 31.01 10.04
CA ALA A 407 17.05 30.20 11.23
C ALA A 407 17.10 28.68 10.98
N LEU A 408 16.89 28.23 9.73
CA LEU A 408 17.01 26.81 9.36
C LEU A 408 18.47 26.31 9.49
N PRO A 409 18.69 25.00 9.73
CA PRO A 409 20.04 24.42 9.81
C PRO A 409 20.93 24.79 8.62
N LYS A 410 22.23 24.93 8.87
CA LYS A 410 23.21 25.08 7.77
C LYS A 410 23.27 23.78 6.96
N THR A 411 23.34 23.92 5.65
CA THR A 411 23.19 22.84 4.68
C THR A 411 24.40 22.75 3.75
N GLN A 412 24.54 21.60 3.09
CA GLN A 412 25.35 21.44 1.89
C GLN A 412 24.52 20.64 0.88
N HIS A 413 24.12 21.26 -0.23
CA HIS A 413 23.34 20.63 -1.30
C HIS A 413 24.26 19.90 -2.29
N ASP A 414 23.82 18.73 -2.75
CA ASP A 414 24.47 18.05 -3.85
C ASP A 414 23.92 18.55 -5.19
N LEU A 415 24.57 19.57 -5.75
CA LEU A 415 24.17 20.16 -7.03
C LEU A 415 24.27 19.18 -8.23
N SER A 416 24.98 18.05 -8.09
CA SER A 416 25.04 17.02 -9.14
C SER A 416 23.81 16.10 -9.13
N SER A 417 23.13 15.99 -7.98
CA SER A 417 21.89 15.23 -7.80
C SER A 417 20.62 15.99 -8.21
N ILE A 418 20.72 17.29 -8.53
CA ILE A 418 19.54 18.14 -8.72
C ILE A 418 18.83 17.83 -10.04
N LEU A 419 17.56 17.47 -9.92
CA LEU A 419 16.61 17.33 -11.02
C LEU A 419 15.68 18.55 -11.06
N VAL A 420 15.61 19.22 -12.21
CA VAL A 420 14.77 20.41 -12.41
C VAL A 420 13.65 20.09 -13.40
N ASP A 421 12.41 20.36 -13.01
CA ASP A 421 11.22 20.29 -13.87
C ASP A 421 10.66 21.70 -14.08
N VAL A 422 10.46 22.12 -15.33
CA VAL A 422 9.93 23.44 -15.70
C VAL A 422 8.53 23.25 -16.30
N TRP A 423 7.52 23.32 -15.43
CA TRP A 423 6.15 22.95 -15.75
C TRP A 423 5.26 24.12 -16.19
N CYS A 424 5.70 25.38 -16.06
CA CYS A 424 4.99 26.54 -16.62
C CYS A 424 5.94 27.67 -17.02
N GLN A 425 5.76 28.21 -18.22
CA GLN A 425 6.44 29.41 -18.70
C GLN A 425 5.44 30.36 -19.37
N THR A 426 5.53 31.63 -19.04
CA THR A 426 4.80 32.74 -19.67
C THR A 426 5.74 33.94 -19.82
N GLU A 427 5.32 35.00 -20.52
CA GLU A 427 6.08 36.26 -20.62
C GLU A 427 6.38 36.92 -19.25
N ARG A 428 5.58 36.64 -18.22
CA ARG A 428 5.62 37.33 -16.93
C ARG A 428 6.09 36.45 -15.77
N MET A 429 6.10 35.13 -15.95
CA MET A 429 6.24 34.15 -14.88
C MET A 429 6.82 32.84 -15.39
N LEU A 430 7.75 32.29 -14.62
CA LEU A 430 8.38 30.99 -14.78
C LEU A 430 8.14 30.18 -13.50
N CYS A 431 7.57 28.99 -13.64
CA CYS A 431 7.39 28.05 -12.52
C CYS A 431 8.21 26.79 -12.75
N PHE A 432 8.99 26.41 -11.74
CA PHE A 432 9.85 25.24 -11.79
C PHE A 432 9.99 24.61 -10.42
N SER A 433 10.18 23.29 -10.41
CA SER A 433 10.37 22.50 -9.21
C SER A 433 11.75 21.83 -9.24
N VAL A 434 12.43 21.86 -8.10
CA VAL A 434 13.80 21.42 -7.91
C VAL A 434 13.76 20.26 -6.92
N ASN A 435 14.20 19.07 -7.35
CA ASN A 435 14.31 17.90 -6.50
C ASN A 435 15.79 17.56 -6.30
N GLY A 436 16.18 17.16 -5.10
CA GLY A 436 17.55 16.75 -4.81
C GLY A 436 17.77 16.42 -3.35
N VAL A 437 19.04 16.33 -2.96
CA VAL A 437 19.44 16.05 -1.57
C VAL A 437 20.39 17.11 -1.02
N PHE A 438 20.35 17.27 0.30
CA PHE A 438 21.32 18.05 1.07
C PHE A 438 21.69 17.30 2.36
N LYS A 439 22.84 17.66 2.95
CA LYS A 439 23.19 17.23 4.31
C LYS A 439 23.16 18.42 5.27
N GLU A 440 22.80 18.19 6.51
CA GLU A 440 23.00 19.19 7.56
C GLU A 440 24.47 19.22 8.01
N VAL A 441 25.05 20.41 8.14
CA VAL A 441 26.43 20.58 8.62
C VAL A 441 26.53 20.95 10.10
N GLU A 442 25.39 21.15 10.80
CA GLU A 442 25.38 21.68 12.18
C GLU A 442 24.22 21.16 13.05
N GLY A 443 24.53 20.87 14.32
CA GLY A 443 23.58 20.49 15.38
C GLY A 443 23.37 18.98 15.52
N GLN A 444 22.32 18.57 16.26
CA GLN A 444 22.09 17.16 16.64
C GLN A 444 21.90 16.20 15.45
N SER A 445 21.52 16.72 14.27
CA SER A 445 21.32 15.97 13.03
C SER A 445 22.47 16.19 12.02
N GLN A 446 23.64 16.66 12.47
CA GLN A 446 24.81 16.87 11.63
C GLN A 446 25.20 15.56 10.90
N GLY A 447 25.35 15.64 9.59
CA GLY A 447 25.63 14.49 8.72
C GLY A 447 24.37 13.72 8.26
N SER A 448 23.17 14.04 8.77
CA SER A 448 21.92 13.50 8.21
C SER A 448 21.73 14.01 6.78
N VAL A 449 21.45 13.08 5.86
CA VAL A 449 21.08 13.39 4.47
C VAL A 449 19.56 13.48 4.39
N LEU A 450 19.06 14.63 3.94
CA LEU A 450 17.64 14.90 3.71
C LEU A 450 17.41 15.10 2.22
N ALA A 451 16.22 14.71 1.76
CA ALA A 451 15.76 14.96 0.40
C ALA A 451 14.74 16.09 0.41
N PHE A 452 14.75 16.90 -0.64
CA PHE A 452 13.87 18.04 -0.76
C PHE A 452 13.21 18.13 -2.14
N THR A 453 12.03 18.74 -2.14
CA THR A 453 11.38 19.27 -3.34
C THR A 453 11.12 20.74 -3.09
N ARG A 454 11.65 21.63 -3.92
CA ARG A 454 11.48 23.08 -3.79
C ARG A 454 10.84 23.67 -5.04
N THR A 455 9.67 24.27 -4.88
CA THR A 455 8.90 24.88 -5.98
C THR A 455 9.13 26.39 -5.97
N PHE A 456 9.67 26.92 -7.06
CA PHE A 456 9.84 28.35 -7.27
C PHE A 456 8.85 28.86 -8.33
N ILE A 457 8.21 29.98 -8.02
CA ILE A 457 7.57 30.85 -9.01
C ILE A 457 8.40 32.13 -9.06
N ALA A 458 8.94 32.46 -10.22
CA ALA A 458 9.79 33.62 -10.43
C ALA A 458 9.31 34.47 -11.60
N THR A 459 9.51 35.79 -11.51
CA THR A 459 9.35 36.71 -12.64
C THR A 459 10.72 36.98 -13.27
N PRO A 460 10.80 37.23 -14.60
CA PRO A 460 12.03 37.67 -15.22
C PRO A 460 12.40 39.07 -14.71
N GLY A 461 13.60 39.20 -14.16
CA GLY A 461 14.17 40.46 -13.69
C GLY A 461 15.04 41.14 -14.75
N SER A 462 15.55 42.33 -14.41
CA SER A 462 16.53 43.04 -15.24
C SER A 462 17.75 42.17 -15.53
N SER A 463 18.30 42.27 -16.75
CA SER A 463 19.55 41.60 -17.14
C SER A 463 19.52 40.07 -17.10
N SER A 464 18.39 39.44 -17.45
CA SER A 464 18.22 37.98 -17.45
C SER A 464 18.42 37.35 -16.07
N SER A 465 17.99 38.04 -15.01
CA SER A 465 17.89 37.48 -13.65
C SER A 465 16.50 36.87 -13.40
N LEU A 466 16.38 36.02 -12.38
CA LEU A 466 15.08 35.54 -11.89
C LEU A 466 14.80 36.16 -10.52
N CYS A 467 13.59 36.68 -10.33
CA CYS A 467 13.13 37.25 -9.07
C CYS A 467 11.98 36.41 -8.50
N ILE A 468 12.19 35.76 -7.36
CA ILE A 468 11.25 34.83 -6.73
C ILE A 468 10.04 35.61 -6.16
N VAL A 469 8.83 35.18 -6.51
CA VAL A 469 7.56 35.67 -5.92
C VAL A 469 6.91 34.63 -5.01
N ASN A 470 6.99 33.34 -5.33
CA ASN A 470 6.57 32.27 -4.41
C ASN A 470 7.66 31.21 -4.30
N ASP A 471 7.83 30.70 -3.09
CA ASP A 471 8.82 29.68 -2.74
C ASP A 471 8.17 28.68 -1.76
N GLU A 472 8.17 27.41 -2.12
CA GLU A 472 7.66 26.33 -1.30
C GLU A 472 8.77 25.29 -1.13
N LEU A 473 9.13 24.99 0.12
CA LEU A 473 10.15 23.99 0.44
C LEU A 473 9.52 22.80 1.16
N PHE A 474 9.47 21.65 0.49
CA PHE A 474 9.13 20.37 1.08
C PHE A 474 10.40 19.60 1.46
N VAL A 475 10.53 19.19 2.73
CA VAL A 475 11.69 18.45 3.25
C VAL A 475 11.25 17.10 3.79
N ARG A 476 11.99 16.02 3.47
CA ARG A 476 11.76 14.67 3.98
C ARG A 476 13.08 13.96 4.26
N ASN A 477 13.01 12.85 4.98
CA ASN A 477 14.14 11.94 5.09
C ASN A 477 14.49 11.38 3.69
N ALA A 478 15.79 11.31 3.39
CA ALA A 478 16.26 10.67 2.16
C ALA A 478 16.05 9.16 2.23
N SER A 479 15.76 8.53 1.08
CA SER A 479 15.73 7.07 0.97
C SER A 479 17.15 6.49 1.06
N PRO A 480 17.29 5.17 1.35
CA PRO A 480 18.60 4.52 1.35
C PRO A 480 19.33 4.62 0.00
N GLN A 481 18.58 4.61 -1.11
CA GLN A 481 19.12 4.75 -2.46
C GLN A 481 19.66 6.17 -2.71
N GLU A 482 18.86 7.20 -2.41
CA GLU A 482 19.28 8.60 -2.49
C GLU A 482 20.53 8.86 -1.63
N THR A 483 20.55 8.30 -0.41
CA THR A 483 21.69 8.42 0.54
C THR A 483 22.96 7.77 0.01
N GLN A 484 22.86 6.65 -0.73
CA GLN A 484 24.01 5.99 -1.35
C GLN A 484 24.54 6.76 -2.58
N SER A 485 23.67 7.44 -3.32
CA SER A 485 24.07 8.29 -4.46
C SER A 485 24.55 9.69 -4.05
N ALA A 486 24.10 10.21 -2.90
CA ALA A 486 24.36 11.57 -2.45
C ALA A 486 25.86 11.85 -2.24
N PHE A 487 26.31 13.02 -2.69
CA PHE A 487 27.70 13.48 -2.60
C PHE A 487 28.70 12.55 -3.28
N SER A 488 28.23 11.71 -4.22
CA SER A 488 29.09 11.04 -5.18
C SER A 488 29.82 12.11 -5.97
N ILE A 489 31.10 12.33 -5.64
CA ILE A 489 31.97 13.14 -6.47
C ILE A 489 31.91 12.53 -7.88
N PRO A 490 31.62 13.29 -8.94
CA PRO A 490 31.92 12.84 -10.29
C PRO A 490 33.44 12.81 -10.39
N VAL A 491 34.03 11.70 -9.93
CA VAL A 491 35.47 11.60 -9.80
C VAL A 491 36.03 11.70 -11.21
N SER A 492 36.87 12.71 -11.43
CA SER A 492 37.74 12.81 -12.59
C SER A 492 38.86 11.76 -12.49
N THR A 493 38.44 10.50 -12.42
CA THR A 493 39.18 9.27 -12.66
C THR A 493 38.74 8.81 -14.05
N LEU A 494 39.55 8.87 -15.11
CA LEU A 494 40.85 8.19 -15.19
C LEU A 494 40.76 6.85 -14.45
N SER A 495 40.37 5.80 -15.19
CA SER A 495 40.25 4.41 -14.74
C SER A 495 38.93 3.98 -14.09
N SER A 496 37.84 4.01 -14.86
CA SER A 496 37.13 2.74 -15.11
C SER A 496 36.63 2.73 -16.56
N SER A 497 37.43 2.13 -17.44
CA SER A 497 36.92 1.68 -18.72
C SER A 497 35.83 0.64 -18.46
N SER A 498 34.65 0.84 -19.03
CA SER A 498 33.88 -0.30 -19.52
C SER A 498 34.86 -1.20 -20.27
N GLU A 499 35.09 -2.44 -19.80
CA GLU A 499 36.00 -3.34 -20.52
C GLU A 499 35.52 -3.41 -21.97
N PRO A 500 36.36 -3.03 -22.96
CA PRO A 500 36.00 -3.26 -24.34
C PRO A 500 35.88 -4.77 -24.48
N SER A 501 34.72 -5.24 -24.95
CA SER A 501 34.56 -6.63 -25.37
C SER A 501 35.71 -6.97 -26.30
N LEU A 502 36.57 -7.92 -25.89
CA LEU A 502 37.78 -8.26 -26.63
C LEU A 502 37.44 -8.50 -28.11
N SER A 503 38.28 -8.02 -29.02
CA SER A 503 38.15 -8.41 -30.42
C SER A 503 38.36 -9.92 -30.57
N GLN A 504 37.81 -10.51 -31.64
CA GLN A 504 38.01 -11.93 -31.96
C GLN A 504 39.51 -12.29 -31.95
N GLU A 505 40.35 -11.43 -32.53
CA GLU A 505 41.82 -11.57 -32.56
C GLU A 505 42.44 -11.57 -31.16
N GLN A 506 41.99 -10.66 -30.29
CA GLN A 506 42.43 -10.62 -28.89
C GLN A 506 42.01 -11.90 -28.14
N GLN A 507 40.79 -12.39 -28.37
CA GLN A 507 40.27 -13.58 -27.70
C GLN A 507 41.02 -14.87 -28.13
N GLU A 508 41.35 -15.00 -29.41
CA GLU A 508 42.24 -16.05 -29.93
C GLU A 508 43.66 -15.93 -29.37
N MET A 509 44.17 -14.70 -29.22
CA MET A 509 45.47 -14.43 -28.63
C MET A 509 45.55 -14.84 -27.15
N VAL A 510 44.50 -14.60 -26.35
CA VAL A 510 44.41 -15.08 -24.96
C VAL A 510 44.46 -16.60 -24.90
N GLN A 511 43.72 -17.30 -25.78
CA GLN A 511 43.70 -18.76 -25.81
C GLN A 511 45.07 -19.34 -26.20
N ALA A 512 45.73 -18.79 -27.21
CA ALA A 512 47.06 -19.21 -27.63
C ALA A 512 48.11 -18.99 -26.51
N PHE A 513 48.06 -17.83 -25.85
CA PHE A 513 48.99 -17.51 -24.77
C PHE A 513 48.77 -18.38 -23.54
N SER A 514 47.52 -18.67 -23.18
CA SER A 514 47.16 -19.60 -22.10
C SER A 514 47.68 -21.00 -22.37
N ALA A 515 47.50 -21.52 -23.60
CA ALA A 515 48.00 -22.83 -24.00
C ALA A 515 49.54 -22.94 -23.98
N GLN A 516 50.27 -21.86 -24.29
CA GLN A 516 51.74 -21.86 -24.31
C GLN A 516 52.38 -21.59 -22.94
N SER A 517 51.75 -20.77 -22.10
CA SER A 517 52.25 -20.41 -20.76
C SER A 517 51.82 -21.36 -19.65
N GLY A 518 50.75 -22.14 -19.86
CA GLY A 518 50.10 -22.92 -18.81
C GLY A 518 49.32 -22.07 -17.79
N MET A 519 49.21 -20.75 -18.02
CA MET A 519 48.38 -19.87 -17.20
C MET A 519 46.90 -20.01 -17.55
N LYS A 520 46.03 -19.76 -16.58
CA LYS A 520 44.59 -19.61 -16.78
C LYS A 520 44.30 -18.45 -17.74
N LEU A 521 43.15 -18.49 -18.41
CA LEU A 521 42.75 -17.49 -19.41
C LEU A 521 42.77 -16.06 -18.85
N GLU A 522 42.26 -15.84 -17.63
CA GLU A 522 42.23 -14.54 -16.95
C GLU A 522 43.63 -13.93 -16.77
N TRP A 523 44.61 -14.74 -16.34
CA TRP A 523 46.00 -14.31 -16.17
C TRP A 523 46.73 -14.13 -17.49
N SER A 524 46.36 -14.89 -18.51
CA SER A 524 46.87 -14.75 -19.88
C SER A 524 46.37 -13.46 -20.53
N GLN A 525 45.07 -13.15 -20.38
CA GLN A 525 44.48 -11.87 -20.76
C GLN A 525 45.16 -10.71 -20.05
N LYS A 526 45.34 -10.81 -18.72
CA LYS A 526 46.03 -9.78 -17.95
C LYS A 526 47.47 -9.56 -18.44
N CYS A 527 48.23 -10.63 -18.68
CA CYS A 527 49.60 -10.53 -19.17
C CYS A 527 49.68 -9.87 -20.56
N LEU A 528 48.74 -10.17 -21.46
CA LEU A 528 48.63 -9.53 -22.77
C LEU A 528 48.20 -8.05 -22.66
N GLN A 529 47.20 -7.73 -21.84
CA GLN A 529 46.76 -6.35 -21.56
C GLN A 529 47.91 -5.50 -21.00
N ASP A 530 48.61 -5.99 -19.97
CA ASP A 530 49.75 -5.32 -19.32
C ASP A 530 50.97 -5.17 -20.28
N ASN A 531 50.99 -5.87 -21.42
CA ASN A 531 52.01 -5.76 -22.48
C ASN A 531 51.45 -5.26 -23.83
N GLU A 532 50.39 -4.45 -23.80
CA GLU A 532 49.85 -3.73 -24.97
C GLU A 532 49.41 -4.67 -26.12
N TRP A 533 48.96 -5.88 -25.78
CA TRP A 533 48.60 -6.97 -26.73
C TRP A 533 49.73 -7.41 -27.67
N ASN A 534 50.99 -7.13 -27.33
CA ASN A 534 52.15 -7.61 -28.08
C ASN A 534 52.55 -9.01 -27.58
N TYR A 535 52.18 -10.04 -28.34
CA TYR A 535 52.40 -11.45 -27.99
C TYR A 535 53.86 -11.79 -27.63
N THR A 536 54.82 -11.30 -28.41
CA THR A 536 56.26 -11.58 -28.20
C THR A 536 56.77 -10.92 -26.92
N ARG A 537 56.36 -9.67 -26.67
CA ARG A 537 56.73 -8.92 -25.46
C ARG A 537 56.10 -9.53 -24.20
N ALA A 538 54.82 -9.90 -24.27
CA ALA A 538 54.13 -10.63 -23.21
C ALA A 538 54.84 -11.96 -22.89
N GLY A 539 55.26 -12.72 -23.91
CA GLY A 539 56.01 -13.97 -23.73
C GLY A 539 57.33 -13.76 -22.99
N GLN A 540 58.11 -12.75 -23.38
CA GLN A 540 59.36 -12.39 -22.71
C GLN A 540 59.14 -11.95 -21.25
N ALA A 541 58.13 -11.11 -20.99
CA ALA A 541 57.78 -10.66 -19.66
C ALA A 541 57.32 -11.82 -18.76
N PHE A 542 56.50 -12.73 -19.30
CA PHE A 542 56.08 -13.96 -18.63
C PHE A 542 57.28 -14.84 -18.26
N THR A 543 58.17 -15.17 -19.21
CA THR A 543 59.34 -16.01 -18.93
C THR A 543 60.24 -15.38 -17.85
N MET A 544 60.48 -14.06 -17.92
CA MET A 544 61.27 -13.36 -16.91
C MET A 544 60.63 -13.47 -15.51
N LEU A 545 59.34 -13.11 -15.37
CA LEU A 545 58.63 -13.17 -14.10
C LEU A 545 58.49 -14.61 -13.55
N GLN A 546 58.39 -15.61 -14.44
CA GLN A 546 58.38 -17.01 -14.07
C GLN A 546 59.74 -17.46 -13.53
N THR A 547 60.85 -17.08 -14.17
CA THR A 547 62.21 -17.37 -13.68
C THR A 547 62.55 -16.66 -12.37
N GLU A 548 61.96 -15.48 -12.12
CA GLU A 548 62.07 -14.75 -10.85
C GLU A 548 61.13 -15.27 -9.75
N GLY A 549 60.27 -16.25 -10.05
CA GLY A 549 59.30 -16.80 -9.09
C GLY A 549 58.21 -15.82 -8.65
N LYS A 550 57.96 -14.75 -9.43
CA LYS A 550 57.03 -13.67 -9.09
C LYS A 550 55.59 -13.89 -9.57
N ILE A 551 55.35 -14.93 -10.36
CA ILE A 551 53.99 -15.30 -10.80
C ILE A 551 53.35 -16.19 -9.72
N PRO A 552 52.18 -15.82 -9.16
CA PRO A 552 51.48 -16.64 -8.16
C PRO A 552 51.14 -18.04 -8.68
N ALA A 553 51.17 -19.05 -7.81
CA ALA A 553 50.88 -20.43 -8.19
C ALA A 553 49.43 -20.60 -8.69
N GLU A 554 48.52 -19.75 -8.21
CA GLU A 554 47.10 -19.68 -8.59
C GLU A 554 46.89 -19.23 -10.04
N ALA A 555 47.90 -18.60 -10.67
CA ALA A 555 47.83 -18.17 -12.05
C ALA A 555 47.88 -19.34 -13.04
N PHE A 556 48.43 -20.49 -12.64
CA PHE A 556 48.59 -21.67 -13.48
C PHE A 556 47.39 -22.63 -13.37
N THR A 557 47.13 -23.38 -14.44
CA THR A 557 46.20 -24.52 -14.38
C THR A 557 46.86 -25.65 -13.58
N GLN A 558 46.22 -26.11 -12.50
CA GLN A 558 46.73 -27.24 -11.72
C GLN A 558 46.79 -28.49 -12.61
N ILE A 559 47.99 -29.03 -12.78
CA ILE A 559 48.21 -30.33 -13.42
C ILE A 559 47.92 -31.39 -12.35
N SER A 560 46.87 -32.18 -12.58
CA SER A 560 46.54 -33.39 -11.82
C SER A 560 47.38 -34.58 -12.30
#